data_AF-A0A8J6F1Q7-F1
#
_entry.id   AF-A0A8J6F1Q7-F1
#
_cell.length_a   1.000
_cell.length_b   1.000
_cell.length_c   1.000
_cell.angle_alpha   90.00
_cell.angle_beta   90.00
_cell.angle_gamma   90.00
#
_symmetry.space_group_name_H-M   'P 1'
#
loop_
_entity.id
_entity.type
_entity.pdbx_description
1 polymer ?
#
loop_
_entity_poly.entity_id
_entity_poly.type
_entity_poly.pdbx_seq_one_letter_code
_entity_poly.pdbx_strand_id
1 'polypeptide(L)'
;TYLFLLGLPDDLIQKGKDIKSITEIVQNDNHFVVKVTTGSRVQSNEFTIGKETEIENLTNEKIKATVNLVNGKLVVKLKEVTSVTELSGDLLISVRLL
;
A
#
# COMPACT_ATOMS: atom_id res chain seq x y z
N THR A 1 11.86 -10.33 7.22
CA THR A 1 11.35 -9.20 6.38
C THR A 1 9.91 -8.93 6.75
N TYR A 2 9.37 -7.74 6.46
CA TYR A 2 8.01 -7.29 6.83
C TYR A 2 6.88 -8.34 6.66
N LEU A 3 6.95 -9.18 5.63
CA LEU A 3 6.00 -10.28 5.40
C LEU A 3 5.94 -11.30 6.56
N PHE A 4 7.06 -11.56 7.24
CA PHE A 4 7.10 -12.41 8.44
C PHE A 4 6.37 -11.79 9.63
N LEU A 5 6.40 -10.45 9.75
CA LEU A 5 5.71 -9.75 10.84
C LEU A 5 4.20 -9.68 10.63
N LEU A 6 3.72 -9.87 9.40
CA LEU A 6 2.28 -9.96 9.09
C LEU A 6 1.67 -11.33 9.42
N GLY A 7 2.44 -12.27 9.99
CA GLY A 7 1.95 -13.62 10.30
C GLY A 7 1.57 -14.43 9.05
N LEU A 8 2.09 -14.04 7.88
CA LEU A 8 1.84 -14.78 6.64
C LEU A 8 2.55 -16.14 6.72
N PRO A 9 1.88 -17.25 6.32
CA PRO A 9 2.52 -18.55 6.29
C PRO A 9 3.71 -18.56 5.32
N ASP A 10 4.74 -19.33 5.66
CA ASP A 10 6.02 -19.37 4.95
C ASP A 10 5.88 -19.68 3.45
N ASP A 11 4.87 -20.45 3.06
CA ASP A 11 4.60 -20.77 1.66
C ASP A 11 4.16 -19.55 0.85
N LEU A 12 3.38 -18.63 1.44
CA LEU A 12 3.00 -17.36 0.82
C LEU A 12 4.18 -16.39 0.76
N ILE A 13 5.05 -16.40 1.77
CA ILE A 13 6.28 -15.59 1.78
C ILE A 13 7.22 -16.04 0.67
N GLN A 14 7.40 -17.36 0.49
CA GLN A 14 8.25 -17.90 -0.58
C GLN A 14 7.66 -17.62 -1.97
N LYS A 15 6.36 -17.84 -2.17
CA LYS A 15 5.68 -17.49 -3.43
C LYS A 15 5.83 -16.00 -3.74
N GLY A 16 5.73 -15.13 -2.74
CA GLY A 16 5.84 -13.69 -2.91
C GLY A 16 7.22 -13.17 -3.33
N LYS A 17 8.30 -13.94 -3.18
CA LYS A 17 9.68 -13.47 -3.47
C LYS A 17 9.94 -13.23 -4.95
N ASP A 18 9.38 -14.06 -5.82
CA ASP A 18 9.60 -13.98 -7.27
C ASP A 18 8.41 -13.39 -8.03
N ILE A 19 7.31 -13.10 -7.32
CA ILE A 19 6.12 -12.53 -7.94
C ILE A 19 6.35 -11.04 -8.20
N LYS A 20 6.31 -10.68 -9.48
CA LYS A 20 6.27 -9.28 -9.90
C LYS A 20 4.92 -8.68 -9.55
N SER A 21 4.94 -7.47 -9.00
CA SER A 21 3.75 -6.66 -8.76
C SER A 21 3.75 -5.47 -9.71
N ILE A 22 2.59 -5.17 -10.29
CA ILE A 22 2.34 -3.99 -11.11
C ILE A 22 1.49 -3.05 -10.26
N THR A 23 1.96 -1.82 -10.05
CA THR A 23 1.19 -0.78 -9.34
C THR A 23 0.80 0.31 -10.34
N GLU A 24 -0.48 0.57 -10.46
CA GLU A 24 -1.07 1.64 -11.26
C GLU A 24 -1.62 2.70 -10.30
N ILE A 25 -1.22 3.95 -10.49
CA ILE A 25 -1.69 5.08 -9.67
C ILE A 25 -2.29 6.10 -10.61
N VAL A 26 -3.57 6.40 -10.41
CA VAL A 26 -4.27 7.50 -11.06
C VAL A 26 -4.53 8.57 -10.02
N GLN A 27 -3.97 9.76 -10.24
CA GLN A 27 -4.16 10.92 -9.37
C GLN A 27 -4.99 11.98 -10.11
N ASN A 28 -6.07 12.41 -9.48
CA ASN A 28 -6.89 13.55 -9.88
C ASN A 28 -6.94 14.53 -8.70
N ASP A 29 -6.10 15.57 -8.73
CA ASP A 29 -5.89 16.49 -7.61
C ASP A 29 -5.55 15.75 -6.29
N ASN A 30 -6.48 15.78 -5.34
CA ASN A 30 -6.37 15.13 -4.03
C ASN A 30 -7.02 13.74 -3.99
N HIS A 31 -7.57 13.27 -5.11
CA HIS A 31 -8.22 11.98 -5.25
C HIS A 31 -7.27 10.99 -5.93
N PHE A 32 -7.17 9.79 -5.37
CA PHE A 32 -6.24 8.76 -5.81
C PHE A 32 -6.97 7.43 -5.98
N VAL A 33 -6.68 6.76 -7.08
CA VAL A 33 -7.00 5.35 -7.32
C VAL A 33 -5.68 4.60 -7.44
N VAL A 34 -5.41 3.70 -6.51
CA VAL A 34 -4.20 2.87 -6.46
C VAL A 34 -4.60 1.42 -6.68
N LYS A 35 -4.17 0.86 -7.82
CA LYS A 35 -4.41 -0.53 -8.17
C LYS A 35 -3.11 -1.31 -8.15
N VAL A 36 -3.07 -2.39 -7.39
CA VAL A 36 -1.90 -3.27 -7.23
C VAL A 36 -2.27 -4.65 -7.75
N THR A 37 -1.53 -5.12 -8.74
CA THR A 37 -1.69 -6.45 -9.33
C THR A 37 -0.46 -7.29 -9.01
N THR A 38 -0.61 -8.32 -8.18
CA THR A 38 0.47 -9.20 -7.73
C THR A 38 0.14 -10.63 -8.16
N GLY A 39 0.79 -11.12 -9.21
CA GLY A 39 0.43 -12.38 -9.84
C GLY A 39 -0.99 -12.35 -10.41
N SER A 40 -1.88 -13.22 -9.94
CA SER A 40 -3.31 -13.24 -10.31
C SER A 40 -4.22 -12.38 -9.44
N ARG A 41 -3.69 -11.80 -8.35
CA ARG A 41 -4.49 -11.00 -7.40
C ARG A 41 -4.46 -9.53 -7.78
N VAL A 42 -5.64 -8.91 -7.78
CA VAL A 42 -5.81 -7.49 -8.05
C VAL A 42 -6.47 -6.83 -6.83
N GLN A 43 -5.86 -5.75 -6.34
CA GLN A 43 -6.40 -4.90 -5.28
C GLN A 43 -6.56 -3.48 -5.82
N SER A 44 -7.64 -2.80 -5.46
CA SER A 44 -7.90 -1.42 -5.86
C SER A 44 -8.36 -0.63 -4.64
N ASN A 45 -7.59 0.40 -4.28
CA ASN A 45 -7.87 1.30 -3.17
C ASN A 45 -8.12 2.70 -3.71
N GLU A 46 -9.24 3.29 -3.34
CA GLU A 46 -9.64 4.63 -3.74
C GLU A 46 -9.77 5.52 -2.51
N PHE A 47 -9.12 6.68 -2.54
CA PHE A 47 -9.08 7.58 -1.39
C PHE A 47 -8.93 9.03 -1.80
N THR A 48 -9.34 9.92 -0.90
CA THR A 48 -9.07 11.35 -0.99
C THR A 48 -8.17 11.76 0.16
N ILE A 49 -7.14 12.55 -0.12
CA ILE A 49 -6.19 13.03 0.90
C ILE A 49 -6.94 13.71 2.06
N GLY A 50 -6.60 13.32 3.29
CA GLY A 50 -7.16 13.87 4.53
C GLY A 50 -8.57 13.35 4.88
N LYS A 51 -9.16 12.44 4.10
CA LYS A 51 -10.45 11.81 4.41
C LYS A 51 -10.25 10.37 4.86
N GLU A 52 -11.03 9.93 5.85
CA GLU A 52 -11.12 8.53 6.23
C GLU A 52 -11.72 7.73 5.07
N THR A 53 -11.07 6.63 4.72
CA THR A 53 -11.52 5.66 3.71
C THR A 53 -11.29 4.24 4.20
N GLU A 54 -11.95 3.29 3.57
CA GLU A 54 -11.68 1.87 3.77
C GLU A 54 -10.59 1.42 2.78
N ILE A 55 -9.52 0.84 3.30
CA ILE A 55 -8.38 0.35 2.51
C ILE A 55 -8.26 -1.16 2.73
N GLU A 56 -8.13 -1.91 1.65
CA GLU A 56 -7.81 -3.34 1.70
C GLU A 56 -6.29 -3.54 1.79
N ASN A 57 -5.85 -4.33 2.77
CA ASN A 57 -4.46 -4.70 2.94
C ASN A 57 -4.12 -6.00 2.16
N LEU A 58 -2.85 -6.42 2.23
CA LEU A 58 -2.37 -7.63 1.54
C LEU A 58 -3.00 -8.94 2.07
N THR A 59 -3.71 -8.95 3.20
CA THR A 59 -4.43 -10.13 3.73
C THR A 59 -5.93 -10.12 3.38
N ASN A 60 -6.39 -9.18 2.55
CA ASN A 60 -7.81 -8.88 2.25
C ASN A 60 -8.58 -8.29 3.44
N GLU A 61 -7.90 -7.94 4.52
CA GLU A 61 -8.54 -7.25 5.64
C GLU A 61 -8.74 -5.79 5.26
N LYS A 62 -9.95 -5.31 5.54
CA LYS A 62 -10.33 -3.92 5.30
C LYS A 62 -10.17 -3.11 6.56
N ILE A 63 -9.41 -2.03 6.46
CA ILE A 63 -9.10 -1.15 7.58
C ILE A 63 -9.50 0.28 7.24
N LYS A 64 -10.08 0.98 8.22
CA LYS A 64 -10.30 2.42 8.11
C LYS A 64 -8.99 3.16 8.31
N ALA A 65 -8.63 4.00 7.37
CA ALA A 65 -7.40 4.76 7.41
C ALA A 65 -7.56 6.11 6.71
N THR A 66 -6.72 7.07 7.09
CA THR A 66 -6.63 8.37 6.42
C THR A 66 -5.27 8.48 5.75
N VAL A 67 -5.26 8.69 4.44
CA VAL A 67 -4.03 8.96 3.68
C VAL A 67 -3.76 10.45 3.67
N ASN A 68 -2.54 10.85 4.05
CA ASN A 68 -2.12 12.24 4.09
C ASN A 68 -0.97 12.49 3.13
N LEU A 69 -0.89 13.68 2.55
CA LEU A 69 0.25 14.10 1.75
C LEU A 69 1.17 14.98 2.60
N VAL A 70 2.39 14.51 2.89
CA VAL A 70 3.38 15.23 3.72
C VAL A 70 4.67 15.33 2.93
N ASN A 71 5.10 16.55 2.58
CA ASN A 71 6.31 16.81 1.80
C ASN A 71 6.38 15.98 0.50
N GLY A 72 5.25 15.85 -0.20
CA GLY A 72 5.14 15.07 -1.44
C GLY A 72 5.06 13.55 -1.24
N LYS A 73 5.01 13.06 0.00
CA LYS A 73 4.90 11.62 0.33
C LYS A 73 3.50 11.28 0.80
N LEU A 74 2.97 10.15 0.34
CA LEU A 74 1.74 9.57 0.87
C LEU A 74 2.06 8.88 2.20
N VAL A 75 1.40 9.30 3.27
CA VAL A 75 1.60 8.80 4.63
C VAL A 75 0.29 8.27 5.18
N VAL A 76 0.30 7.00 5.57
CA VAL A 76 -0.81 6.33 6.27
C VAL A 76 -0.30 5.89 7.63
N LYS A 77 -0.95 6.36 8.69
CA LYS A 77 -0.66 5.94 10.07
C LYS A 77 -1.75 4.98 10.53
N LEU A 78 -1.37 3.73 10.76
CA LEU A 78 -2.16 2.71 11.43
C LEU A 78 -1.65 2.55 12.87
N LYS A 79 -2.38 1.82 13.73
CA LYS A 79 -2.03 1.68 15.16
C LYS A 79 -0.58 1.28 15.41
N GLU A 80 -0.07 0.35 14.63
CA GLU A 80 1.26 -0.27 14.84
C GLU A 80 2.18 -0.10 13.62
N VAL A 81 1.72 0.53 12.55
CA VAL A 81 2.46 0.64 11.29
C VAL A 81 2.26 2.01 10.69
N THR A 82 3.35 2.68 10.34
CA THR A 82 3.30 3.84 9.44
C THR A 82 3.77 3.43 8.05
N SER A 83 2.91 3.56 7.05
CA SER A 83 3.27 3.37 5.65
C SER A 83 3.59 4.72 5.02
N VAL A 84 4.75 4.82 4.38
CA VAL A 84 5.19 5.99 3.61
C VAL A 84 5.47 5.55 2.18
N THR A 85 4.81 6.18 1.22
CA THR A 85 5.01 5.93 -0.22
C THR A 85 5.40 7.23 -0.90
N GLU A 86 6.48 7.21 -1.67
CA GLU A 86 6.98 8.35 -2.41
C GLU A 86 7.38 7.98 -3.84
N LEU A 87 7.26 8.94 -4.75
CA LEU A 87 7.81 8.85 -6.09
C LEU A 87 9.17 9.57 -6.10
N SER A 88 10.23 8.83 -6.41
CA SER A 88 11.60 9.34 -6.51
C SER A 88 12.11 9.13 -7.94
N GLY A 89 11.97 10.17 -8.77
CA GLY A 89 12.15 10.05 -10.21
C GLY A 89 11.15 9.06 -10.80
N ASP A 90 11.66 8.01 -11.43
CA ASP A 90 10.84 6.95 -12.04
C ASP A 90 10.57 5.77 -11.10
N LEU A 91 11.00 5.86 -9.83
CA LEU A 91 10.86 4.79 -8.85
C LEU A 91 9.78 5.12 -7.82
N LEU A 92 8.78 4.24 -7.72
CA LEU A 92 7.85 4.23 -6.60
C LEU A 92 8.47 3.48 -5.41
N ILE A 93 8.77 4.20 -4.33
CA ILE A 93 9.38 3.66 -3.12
C ILE A 93 8.31 3.59 -2.03
N SER A 94 8.14 2.43 -1.42
CA SER A 94 7.22 2.23 -0.28
C SER A 94 7.98 1.68 0.91
N VAL A 95 7.93 2.39 2.03
CA VAL A 95 8.57 2.04 3.30
C VAL A 95 7.49 1.85 4.35
N ARG A 96 7.58 0.76 5.11
CA ARG A 96 6.72 0.52 6.28
C ARG A 96 7.58 0.58 7.53
N LEU A 97 7.25 1.52 8.41
CA LEU A 97 7.87 1.72 9.71
C LEU A 97 7.00 1.01 10.75
N LEU A 98 7.64 0.16 11.54
CA LEU A 98 7.07 -0.55 12.70
C LEU A 98 7.45 0.20 13.97
#